data_AF-A0A1W1D3Y1-F1
#
_entry.id   AF-A0A1W1D3Y1-F1
#
_cell.length_a   1.000
_cell.length_b   1.000
_cell.length_c   1.000
_cell.angle_alpha   90.00
_cell.angle_beta   90.00
_cell.angle_gamma   90.00
#
_symmetry.space_group_name_H-M   'P 1'
#
loop_
_entity.id
_entity.type
_entity.pdbx_description
1 polymer ?
#
loop_
_entity_poly.entity_id
_entity_poly.type
_entity_poly.pdbx_seq_one_letter_code
_entity_poly.pdbx_strand_id
1 'polypeptide(L)'
;MQLQKLPIGIQTFSEIREENYLYIDKTHLALQMIESYKYIFLSRPRRFGKSLFLDTLKNIFEAKKEYFHNLAIEDKWDWSVSYPVIKISFAGGKLESRKDLEEKWAELLEINAQRLGLHCNDVYDRKCFSSLIRETYKKYQQKVVILIDEYDKPILDNITNIEVAKSMRDGLVNFYSVIKDSDEYLKFAFLTGVSKFTKTSIFSGLNNIVDISLDEEYGDVCGYTQHDIETAFLPYLTGVDMEKLKSWYNGYNFLGSDMYNPFDILQFIAKKYKFKNYWFETGTPTFLIQLIQKQHYFLPALSNLRVDERLFNSFDIENLDIEVILYQSGYLTIDKIEIDEDDDIVYFLKIPNKEVRVSLAKNIIFSIYKDTSLHYKELSEILRERKLEALKNALTSMFASIPYNNFTKNDLANYEGFYASVIFIYLQALGFEIIGEDVTNKGRIDLTIIMENVIYIIEFKVDDISNPLKQIKEKKYYEKYKNHHKDIYLIGIGFDTKTKNISQFQWEKL
;
A
#
# COMPACT_ATOMS: atom_id res chain seq x y z
N MET A 1 3.50 35.73 -9.49
CA MET A 1 4.65 34.83 -9.67
C MET A 1 4.24 33.69 -10.59
N GLN A 2 5.15 33.24 -11.46
CA GLN A 2 4.94 32.02 -12.23
C GLN A 2 4.99 30.83 -11.27
N LEU A 3 4.00 29.94 -11.35
CA LEU A 3 3.98 28.71 -10.53
C LEU A 3 5.14 27.80 -10.94
N GLN A 4 5.75 27.15 -9.94
CA GLN A 4 6.77 26.11 -10.17
C GLN A 4 6.18 24.94 -10.96
N LYS A 5 7.02 24.20 -11.69
CA LYS A 5 6.58 22.99 -12.38
C LYS A 5 6.25 21.88 -11.36
N LEU A 6 5.43 20.90 -11.73
CA LEU A 6 5.12 19.74 -10.88
C LEU A 6 6.02 18.54 -11.23
N PRO A 7 6.71 17.90 -10.26
CA PRO A 7 7.71 16.86 -10.53
C PRO A 7 7.09 15.47 -10.78
N ILE A 8 6.25 15.35 -11.81
CA ILE A 8 5.54 14.09 -12.11
C ILE A 8 6.52 13.05 -12.62
N GLY A 9 6.78 12.03 -11.79
CA GLY A 9 7.66 10.91 -12.15
C GLY A 9 9.16 11.23 -12.06
N ILE A 10 9.53 12.41 -11.57
CA ILE A 10 10.93 12.80 -11.35
C ILE A 10 11.36 12.31 -9.97
N GLN A 11 12.45 11.54 -9.93
CA GLN A 11 13.04 11.01 -8.69
C GLN A 11 14.43 11.59 -8.39
N THR A 12 14.99 12.35 -9.35
CA THR A 12 16.28 13.01 -9.23
C THR A 12 16.11 14.31 -8.46
N PHE A 13 16.70 14.41 -7.27
CA PHE A 13 16.57 15.60 -6.44
C PHE A 13 17.21 16.83 -7.09
N SER A 14 18.40 16.68 -7.68
CA SER A 14 19.08 17.80 -8.36
C SER A 14 18.25 18.40 -9.49
N GLU A 15 17.61 17.57 -10.32
CA GLU A 15 16.73 18.00 -11.41
C GLU A 15 15.54 18.82 -10.88
N ILE A 16 14.91 18.38 -9.79
CA ILE A 16 13.81 19.12 -9.15
C ILE A 16 14.25 20.52 -8.74
N ARG A 17 15.47 20.65 -8.22
CA ARG A 17 16.01 21.94 -7.74
C ARG A 17 16.48 22.83 -8.89
N GLU A 18 17.21 22.29 -9.86
CA GLU A 18 17.76 23.02 -11.01
C GLU A 18 16.66 23.52 -11.96
N GLU A 19 15.64 22.72 -12.21
CA GLU A 19 14.55 23.07 -13.14
C GLU A 19 13.36 23.77 -12.46
N ASN A 20 13.51 24.16 -11.19
CA ASN A 20 12.51 24.88 -10.40
C ASN A 20 11.14 24.16 -10.35
N TYR A 21 11.18 22.87 -10.02
CA TYR A 21 9.98 22.10 -9.68
C TYR A 21 9.58 22.36 -8.22
N LEU A 22 8.29 22.21 -7.93
CA LEU A 22 7.76 22.24 -6.58
C LEU A 22 8.35 21.08 -5.76
N TYR A 23 8.98 21.39 -4.65
CA TYR A 23 9.55 20.41 -3.72
C TYR A 23 9.00 20.65 -2.33
N ILE A 24 8.43 19.61 -1.72
CA ILE A 24 7.98 19.64 -0.32
C ILE A 24 9.18 19.25 0.55
N ASP A 25 9.61 20.18 1.39
CA ASP A 25 10.82 20.02 2.17
C ASP A 25 10.65 19.05 3.35
N LYS A 26 11.34 17.91 3.28
CA LYS A 26 11.45 16.91 4.35
C LYS A 26 12.88 16.80 4.90
N THR A 27 13.75 17.77 4.61
CA THR A 27 15.18 17.69 4.94
C THR A 27 15.47 17.81 6.44
N HIS A 28 14.55 18.37 7.24
CA HIS A 28 14.65 18.34 8.70
C HIS A 28 14.54 16.91 9.27
N LEU A 29 13.62 16.09 8.72
CA LEU A 29 13.50 14.67 9.09
C LEU A 29 14.72 13.87 8.63
N ALA A 30 15.26 14.20 7.45
CA ALA A 30 16.51 13.59 6.98
C ALA A 30 17.67 13.86 7.94
N LEU A 31 17.83 15.10 8.42
CA LEU A 31 18.87 15.45 9.37
C LEU A 31 18.71 14.68 10.69
N GLN A 32 17.51 14.73 11.29
CA GLN A 32 17.22 14.01 12.53
C GLN A 32 17.53 12.52 12.42
N MET A 33 17.15 11.90 11.30
CA MET A 33 17.41 10.49 11.01
C MET A 33 18.92 10.19 10.92
N ILE A 34 19.68 11.01 10.20
CA ILE A 34 21.14 10.86 10.01
C ILE A 34 21.88 11.00 11.35
N GLU A 35 21.40 11.86 12.25
CA GLU A 35 21.98 12.09 13.57
C GLU A 35 21.63 10.98 14.57
N SER A 36 20.44 10.39 14.44
CA SER A 36 19.92 9.41 15.40
C SER A 36 20.38 7.98 15.12
N TYR A 37 20.51 7.59 13.84
CA TYR A 37 20.73 6.20 13.48
C TYR A 37 21.78 6.01 12.38
N LYS A 38 22.45 4.85 12.42
CA LYS A 38 23.44 4.44 11.40
C LYS A 38 22.84 3.51 10.33
N TYR A 39 21.95 2.60 10.72
CA TYR A 39 21.35 1.59 9.84
C TYR A 39 19.83 1.72 9.91
N ILE A 40 19.20 2.13 8.81
CA ILE A 40 17.77 2.44 8.78
C ILE A 40 17.07 1.66 7.68
N PHE A 41 15.85 1.24 8.00
CA PHE A 41 14.89 0.70 7.05
C PHE A 41 13.62 1.56 7.04
N LEU A 42 13.15 1.91 5.84
CA LEU A 42 11.85 2.56 5.63
C LEU A 42 11.04 1.81 4.58
N SER A 43 9.89 1.29 4.97
CA SER A 43 8.86 0.80 4.05
C SER A 43 7.74 1.82 3.88
N ARG A 44 7.37 2.07 2.62
CA ARG A 44 6.17 2.82 2.24
C ARG A 44 5.59 2.21 0.97
N PRO A 45 4.28 2.36 0.69
CA PRO A 45 3.71 1.91 -0.56
C PRO A 45 4.39 2.54 -1.79
N ARG A 46 4.11 1.98 -2.96
CA ARG A 46 4.65 2.50 -4.23
C ARG A 46 4.22 3.96 -4.44
N ARG A 47 5.10 4.75 -5.06
CA ARG A 47 4.86 6.16 -5.42
C ARG A 47 4.70 7.15 -4.26
N PHE A 48 5.08 6.77 -3.04
CA PHE A 48 5.09 7.67 -1.87
C PHE A 48 6.30 8.61 -1.77
N GLY A 49 7.23 8.56 -2.73
CA GLY A 49 8.41 9.45 -2.75
C GLY A 49 9.69 8.86 -2.15
N LYS A 50 9.72 7.56 -1.82
CA LYS A 50 10.90 6.87 -1.26
C LYS A 50 12.18 7.12 -2.06
N SER A 51 12.15 6.88 -3.38
CA SER A 51 13.32 7.05 -4.25
C SER A 51 13.81 8.50 -4.31
N LEU A 52 12.89 9.48 -4.28
CA LEU A 52 13.23 10.91 -4.22
C LEU A 52 13.85 11.26 -2.87
N PHE A 53 13.33 10.73 -1.76
CA PHE A 53 13.91 10.93 -0.44
C PHE A 53 15.31 10.31 -0.34
N LEU A 54 15.50 9.10 -0.88
CA LEU A 54 16.80 8.44 -0.96
C LEU A 54 17.79 9.25 -1.81
N ASP A 55 17.35 9.84 -2.93
CA ASP A 55 18.20 10.73 -3.73
C ASP A 55 18.49 12.07 -3.02
N THR A 56 17.57 12.56 -2.21
CA THR A 56 17.80 13.71 -1.32
C THR A 56 18.92 13.39 -0.32
N LEU A 57 18.87 12.23 0.35
CA LEU A 57 19.93 11.76 1.25
C LEU A 57 21.29 11.66 0.54
N LYS A 58 21.31 11.12 -0.69
CA LYS A 58 22.54 11.07 -1.51
C LYS A 58 23.15 12.46 -1.68
N ASN A 59 22.34 13.45 -2.05
CA ASN A 59 22.82 14.82 -2.29
C ASN A 59 23.28 15.53 -0.99
N ILE A 60 22.65 15.23 0.15
CA ILE A 60 23.12 15.70 1.48
C ILE A 60 24.51 15.15 1.75
N PHE A 61 24.70 13.82 1.65
CA PHE A 61 25.97 13.16 1.95
C PHE A 61 27.08 13.52 0.95
N GLU A 62 26.76 13.72 -0.33
CA GLU A 62 27.72 14.20 -1.34
C GLU A 62 28.06 15.69 -1.20
N ALA A 63 27.48 16.39 -0.21
CA ALA A 63 27.67 17.80 0.10
C ALA A 63 27.31 18.76 -1.05
N LYS A 64 26.23 18.46 -1.78
CA LYS A 64 25.74 19.27 -2.92
C LYS A 64 24.93 20.49 -2.47
N LYS A 65 25.58 21.39 -1.72
CA LYS A 65 24.96 22.57 -1.07
C LYS A 65 24.07 23.38 -2.01
N GLU A 66 24.47 23.51 -3.27
CA GLU A 66 23.77 24.26 -4.32
C GLU A 66 22.29 23.85 -4.49
N TYR A 67 21.93 22.63 -4.12
CA TYR A 67 20.55 22.12 -4.24
C TYR A 67 19.70 22.39 -2.99
N PHE A 68 20.29 22.81 -1.87
CA PHE A 68 19.61 22.91 -0.57
C PHE A 68 19.25 24.34 -0.15
N HIS A 69 19.44 25.33 -1.03
CA HIS A 69 19.02 26.71 -0.75
C HIS A 69 17.53 26.81 -0.38
N ASN A 70 17.26 27.53 0.71
CA ASN A 70 15.95 27.71 1.36
C ASN A 70 15.29 26.43 1.86
N LEU A 71 16.05 25.37 2.14
CA LEU A 71 15.56 24.16 2.79
C LEU A 71 16.01 24.12 4.26
N ALA A 72 15.26 23.43 5.10
CA ALA A 72 15.46 23.40 6.56
C ALA A 72 16.84 22.88 7.00
N ILE A 73 17.54 22.14 6.14
CA ILE A 73 18.89 21.61 6.39
C ILE A 73 20.02 22.58 6.00
N GLU A 74 19.75 23.63 5.23
CA GLU A 74 20.78 24.50 4.62
C GLU A 74 21.84 24.98 5.62
N ASP A 75 21.40 25.50 6.76
CA ASP A 75 22.29 26.07 7.78
C ASP A 75 22.65 25.09 8.90
N LYS A 76 22.19 23.83 8.80
CA LYS A 76 22.36 22.81 9.85
C LYS A 76 23.38 21.73 9.48
N TRP A 77 23.61 21.51 8.19
CA TRP A 77 24.56 20.51 7.70
C TRP A 77 25.94 21.12 7.42
N ASP A 78 27.00 20.39 7.80
CA ASP A 78 28.37 20.78 7.46
C ASP A 78 28.70 20.39 6.00
N TRP A 79 28.43 21.33 5.09
CA TRP A 79 28.72 21.18 3.66
C TRP A 79 30.21 21.12 3.31
N SER A 80 31.12 21.31 4.27
CA SER A 80 32.56 21.10 4.03
C SER A 80 32.94 19.61 4.02
N VAL A 81 32.07 18.75 4.56
CA VAL A 81 32.28 17.31 4.66
C VAL A 81 31.44 16.58 3.62
N SER A 82 32.10 15.93 2.67
CA SER A 82 31.48 15.07 1.68
C SER A 82 31.81 13.61 1.95
N TYR A 83 30.83 12.73 1.80
CA TYR A 83 30.94 11.28 1.99
C TYR A 83 30.79 10.56 0.65
N PRO A 84 31.64 9.57 0.33
CA PRO A 84 31.44 8.74 -0.83
C PRO A 84 30.20 7.85 -0.63
N VAL A 85 29.28 7.88 -1.61
CA VAL A 85 28.03 7.13 -1.57
C VAL A 85 28.11 5.94 -2.52
N ILE A 86 27.62 4.77 -2.10
CA ILE A 86 27.30 3.62 -2.95
C ILE A 86 25.76 3.53 -3.04
N LYS A 87 25.21 3.66 -4.25
CA LYS A 87 23.76 3.63 -4.49
C LYS A 87 23.39 2.37 -5.28
N ILE A 88 22.46 1.59 -4.76
CA ILE A 88 22.00 0.32 -5.35
C ILE A 88 20.49 0.44 -5.56
N SER A 89 19.99 0.08 -6.74
CA SER A 89 18.55 0.08 -7.03
C SER A 89 18.18 -1.13 -7.86
N PHE A 90 17.19 -1.89 -7.39
CA PHE A 90 16.62 -3.03 -8.12
C PHE A 90 15.38 -2.66 -8.95
N ALA A 91 15.07 -1.37 -9.08
CA ALA A 91 13.88 -0.89 -9.80
C ALA A 91 13.84 -1.31 -11.29
N GLY A 92 15.00 -1.50 -11.92
CA GLY A 92 15.12 -1.82 -13.34
C GLY A 92 15.02 -3.32 -13.65
N GLY A 93 14.07 -3.69 -14.51
CA GLY A 93 13.90 -5.06 -15.01
C GLY A 93 13.11 -5.99 -14.07
N LYS A 94 12.89 -7.21 -14.54
CA LYS A 94 12.38 -8.33 -13.74
C LYS A 94 13.49 -9.37 -13.65
N LEU A 95 13.80 -9.81 -12.44
CA LEU A 95 14.79 -10.85 -12.19
C LEU A 95 14.03 -12.14 -11.94
N GLU A 96 14.25 -13.18 -12.73
CA GLU A 96 13.46 -14.43 -12.67
C GLU A 96 14.31 -15.64 -12.25
N SER A 97 15.63 -15.46 -12.12
CA SER A 97 16.54 -16.50 -11.65
C SER A 97 17.66 -15.98 -10.74
N ARG A 98 18.27 -16.90 -9.99
CA ARG A 98 19.48 -16.65 -9.19
C ARG A 98 20.59 -15.98 -10.02
N LYS A 99 20.74 -16.43 -11.28
CA LYS A 99 21.73 -15.93 -12.21
C LYS A 99 21.45 -14.49 -12.62
N ASP A 100 20.19 -14.15 -12.90
CA ASP A 100 19.79 -12.77 -13.24
C ASP A 100 20.10 -11.82 -12.09
N LEU A 101 19.87 -12.26 -10.85
CA LEU A 101 20.21 -11.49 -9.66
C LEU A 101 21.72 -11.26 -9.52
N GLU A 102 22.54 -12.27 -9.81
CA GLU A 102 24.00 -12.17 -9.79
C GLU A 102 24.54 -11.28 -10.93
N GLU A 103 23.96 -11.36 -12.13
CA GLU A 103 24.28 -10.49 -13.27
C GLU A 103 23.90 -9.03 -12.97
N LYS A 104 22.69 -8.80 -12.44
CA LYS A 104 22.24 -7.46 -12.05
C LYS A 104 23.10 -6.88 -10.94
N TRP A 105 23.51 -7.72 -10.00
CA TRP A 105 24.41 -7.32 -8.94
C TRP A 105 25.77 -6.88 -9.49
N ALA A 106 26.34 -7.66 -10.41
CA ALA A 106 27.60 -7.34 -11.05
C ALA A 106 27.55 -5.97 -11.74
N GLU A 107 26.48 -5.73 -12.52
CA GLU A 107 26.21 -4.44 -13.17
C GLU A 107 26.18 -3.27 -12.16
N LEU A 108 25.42 -3.43 -11.06
CA LEU A 108 25.27 -2.37 -10.05
C LEU A 108 26.59 -2.06 -9.33
N LEU A 109 27.41 -3.08 -9.04
CA LEU A 109 28.73 -2.89 -8.44
C LEU A 109 29.70 -2.22 -9.42
N GLU A 110 29.68 -2.62 -10.69
CA GLU A 110 30.53 -2.01 -11.72
C GLU A 110 30.21 -0.52 -11.90
N ILE A 111 28.92 -0.15 -12.00
CA ILE A 111 28.49 1.24 -12.10
C ILE A 111 29.01 2.08 -10.91
N ASN A 112 28.91 1.54 -9.69
CA ASN A 112 29.41 2.24 -8.51
C ASN A 112 30.93 2.31 -8.47
N ALA A 113 31.64 1.23 -8.82
CA ALA A 113 33.09 1.21 -8.90
C ALA A 113 33.60 2.27 -9.89
N GLN A 114 33.05 2.30 -11.11
CA GLN A 114 33.40 3.29 -12.12
C GLN A 114 33.12 4.73 -11.64
N ARG A 115 31.94 5.00 -11.06
CA ARG A 115 31.59 6.33 -10.51
C ARG A 115 32.54 6.78 -9.40
N LEU A 116 33.00 5.85 -8.57
CA LEU A 116 33.95 6.10 -7.49
C LEU A 116 35.41 6.04 -7.97
N GLY A 117 35.65 5.81 -9.27
CA GLY A 117 36.98 5.68 -9.88
C GLY A 117 37.79 4.53 -9.27
N LEU A 118 37.15 3.38 -9.09
CA LEU A 118 37.69 2.12 -8.59
C LEU A 118 37.38 1.01 -9.58
N HIS A 119 38.05 -0.13 -9.43
CA HIS A 119 37.82 -1.33 -10.24
C HIS A 119 37.77 -2.56 -9.34
N CYS A 120 36.92 -3.53 -9.68
CA CYS A 120 36.97 -4.87 -9.08
C CYS A 120 37.74 -5.82 -10.00
N ASN A 121 38.50 -6.75 -9.40
CA ASN A 121 39.26 -7.76 -10.14
C ASN A 121 38.30 -8.87 -10.62
N ASP A 122 37.95 -8.86 -11.90
CA ASP A 122 37.27 -9.86 -12.76
C ASP A 122 35.97 -10.55 -12.27
N VAL A 123 35.63 -10.53 -10.99
CA VAL A 123 34.44 -11.16 -10.41
C VAL A 123 33.70 -10.14 -9.53
N TYR A 124 32.54 -9.69 -10.00
CA TYR A 124 31.69 -8.76 -9.27
C TYR A 124 30.71 -9.52 -8.35
N ASP A 125 31.27 -10.09 -7.27
CA ASP A 125 30.53 -10.83 -6.24
C ASP A 125 30.49 -10.08 -4.89
N ARG A 126 30.14 -10.80 -3.82
CA ARG A 126 30.17 -10.27 -2.44
C ARG A 126 31.57 -9.77 -2.02
N LYS A 127 32.65 -10.37 -2.52
CA LYS A 127 34.03 -9.95 -2.22
C LYS A 127 34.34 -8.63 -2.92
N CYS A 128 33.87 -8.46 -4.16
CA CYS A 128 33.94 -7.17 -4.85
C CYS A 128 33.18 -6.09 -4.05
N PHE A 129 31.99 -6.38 -3.51
CA PHE A 129 31.27 -5.39 -2.71
C PHE A 129 32.04 -4.98 -1.44
N SER A 130 32.57 -5.95 -0.70
CA SER A 130 33.41 -5.69 0.49
C SER A 130 34.66 -4.90 0.11
N SER A 131 35.31 -5.25 -1.00
CA SER A 131 36.48 -4.53 -1.52
C SER A 131 36.12 -3.12 -1.94
N LEU A 132 34.99 -2.91 -2.62
CA LEU A 132 34.51 -1.61 -3.05
C LEU A 132 34.34 -0.69 -1.84
N ILE A 133 33.71 -1.15 -0.76
CA ILE A 133 33.56 -0.37 0.47
C ILE A 133 34.92 0.00 1.06
N ARG A 134 35.82 -0.98 1.25
CA ARG A 134 37.16 -0.77 1.84
C ARG A 134 38.03 0.16 1.01
N GLU A 135 38.09 -0.06 -0.29
CA GLU A 135 38.93 0.75 -1.19
C GLU A 135 38.34 2.15 -1.39
N THR A 136 37.01 2.31 -1.34
CA THR A 136 36.36 3.63 -1.30
C THR A 136 36.78 4.38 -0.04
N TYR A 137 36.69 3.74 1.13
CA TYR A 137 37.14 4.34 2.39
C TYR A 137 38.60 4.79 2.32
N LYS A 138 39.49 3.92 1.83
CA LYS A 138 40.93 4.24 1.69
C LYS A 138 41.19 5.36 0.68
N LYS A 139 40.51 5.38 -0.47
CA LYS A 139 40.73 6.38 -1.51
C LYS A 139 40.30 7.76 -1.06
N TYR A 140 39.11 7.87 -0.46
CA TYR A 140 38.52 9.13 -0.07
C TYR A 140 38.90 9.55 1.36
N GLN A 141 39.56 8.68 2.12
CA GLN A 141 39.87 8.88 3.55
C GLN A 141 38.63 9.28 4.37
N GLN A 142 37.48 8.71 4.00
CA GLN A 142 36.18 9.07 4.55
C GLN A 142 35.28 7.83 4.59
N LYS A 143 34.43 7.76 5.62
CA LYS A 143 33.44 6.69 5.80
C LYS A 143 32.42 6.67 4.65
N VAL A 144 31.97 5.48 4.28
CA VAL A 144 31.12 5.24 3.11
C VAL A 144 29.64 5.24 3.51
N VAL A 145 28.80 5.78 2.64
CA VAL A 145 27.35 5.76 2.77
C VAL A 145 26.76 4.74 1.80
N ILE A 146 25.82 3.91 2.24
CA ILE A 146 25.16 2.90 1.40
C ILE A 146 23.66 3.22 1.31
N LEU A 147 23.14 3.40 0.10
CA LEU A 147 21.71 3.66 -0.13
C LEU A 147 21.14 2.60 -1.06
N ILE A 148 20.08 1.92 -0.63
CA ILE A 148 19.48 0.78 -1.34
C ILE A 148 17.99 1.04 -1.56
N ASP A 149 17.60 1.12 -2.82
CA ASP A 149 16.22 1.32 -3.26
C ASP A 149 15.61 0.02 -3.81
N GLU A 150 14.31 -0.17 -3.57
CA GLU A 150 13.53 -1.35 -3.97
C GLU A 150 14.22 -2.68 -3.58
N TYR A 151 14.73 -2.77 -2.34
CA TYR A 151 15.51 -3.92 -1.84
C TYR A 151 14.76 -5.27 -1.93
N ASP A 152 13.43 -5.21 -1.87
CA ASP A 152 12.47 -6.31 -1.83
C ASP A 152 11.98 -6.76 -3.21
N LYS A 153 12.16 -5.91 -4.23
CA LYS A 153 11.62 -6.14 -5.58
C LYS A 153 12.01 -7.49 -6.19
N PRO A 154 13.26 -7.99 -6.08
CA PRO A 154 13.62 -9.30 -6.63
C PRO A 154 12.78 -10.45 -6.04
N ILE A 155 12.33 -10.33 -4.79
CA ILE A 155 11.49 -11.33 -4.13
C ILE A 155 10.03 -11.12 -4.54
N LEU A 156 9.54 -9.88 -4.47
CA LEU A 156 8.15 -9.56 -4.78
C LEU A 156 7.77 -9.89 -6.23
N ASP A 157 8.68 -9.69 -7.18
CA ASP A 157 8.46 -10.03 -8.60
C ASP A 157 8.28 -11.54 -8.84
N ASN A 158 8.72 -12.37 -7.88
CA ASN A 158 8.67 -13.84 -7.93
C ASN A 158 7.78 -14.46 -6.86
N ILE A 159 7.00 -13.68 -6.11
CA ILE A 159 6.25 -14.15 -4.94
C ILE A 159 5.24 -15.27 -5.27
N THR A 160 4.80 -15.38 -6.52
CA THR A 160 3.93 -16.47 -7.01
C THR A 160 4.69 -17.79 -7.24
N ASN A 161 6.02 -17.75 -7.32
CA ASN A 161 6.91 -18.90 -7.43
C ASN A 161 7.83 -18.95 -6.20
N ILE A 162 7.36 -19.66 -5.16
CA ILE A 162 8.00 -19.72 -3.84
C ILE A 162 9.47 -20.14 -3.93
N GLU A 163 9.82 -21.11 -4.78
CA GLU A 163 11.20 -21.60 -4.91
C GLU A 163 12.14 -20.51 -5.47
N VAL A 164 11.68 -19.76 -6.49
CA VAL A 164 12.44 -18.64 -7.03
C VAL A 164 12.52 -17.50 -6.02
N ALA A 165 11.41 -17.15 -5.37
CA ALA A 165 11.39 -16.11 -4.33
C ALA A 165 12.37 -16.41 -3.18
N LYS A 166 12.44 -17.68 -2.73
CA LYS A 166 13.43 -18.15 -1.75
C LYS A 166 14.86 -18.01 -2.26
N SER A 167 15.12 -18.45 -3.49
CA SER A 167 16.45 -18.33 -4.11
C SER A 167 16.91 -16.87 -4.25
N MET A 168 15.99 -15.95 -4.54
CA MET A 168 16.25 -14.51 -4.56
C MET A 168 16.59 -13.99 -3.17
N ARG A 169 15.75 -14.29 -2.17
CA ARG A 169 15.97 -13.94 -0.77
C ARG A 169 17.35 -14.40 -0.32
N ASP A 170 17.67 -15.69 -0.50
CA ASP A 170 18.84 -16.31 0.10
C ASP A 170 20.15 -15.65 -0.33
N GLY A 171 20.29 -15.22 -1.58
CA GLY A 171 21.47 -14.43 -1.89
C GLY A 171 21.36 -12.93 -1.71
N LEU A 172 20.17 -12.33 -1.59
CA LEU A 172 20.07 -10.99 -1.02
C LEU A 172 20.63 -10.97 0.42
N VAL A 173 20.37 -12.01 1.23
CA VAL A 173 21.01 -12.16 2.56
C VAL A 173 22.52 -12.15 2.45
N ASN A 174 23.08 -12.92 1.52
CA ASN A 174 24.53 -13.00 1.30
C ASN A 174 25.14 -11.67 0.84
N PHE A 175 24.36 -10.80 0.18
CA PHE A 175 24.82 -9.48 -0.22
C PHE A 175 24.76 -8.48 0.93
N TYR A 176 23.66 -8.44 1.67
CA TYR A 176 23.49 -7.48 2.76
C TYR A 176 24.34 -7.79 3.99
N SER A 177 24.76 -9.05 4.19
CA SER A 177 25.72 -9.41 5.25
C SER A 177 27.06 -8.67 5.12
N VAL A 178 27.48 -8.31 3.90
CA VAL A 178 28.71 -7.53 3.65
C VAL A 178 28.65 -6.15 4.32
N ILE A 179 27.46 -5.55 4.41
CA ILE A 179 27.26 -4.24 5.03
C ILE A 179 27.60 -4.31 6.52
N LYS A 180 27.20 -5.39 7.21
CA LYS A 180 27.52 -5.63 8.62
C LYS A 180 29.01 -5.88 8.84
N ASP A 181 29.61 -6.73 8.02
CA ASP A 181 31.05 -7.04 8.12
C ASP A 181 31.93 -5.82 7.82
N SER A 182 31.37 -4.78 7.18
CA SER A 182 32.08 -3.56 6.83
C SER A 182 31.81 -2.38 7.78
N ASP A 183 31.19 -2.60 8.95
CA ASP A 183 30.71 -1.56 9.88
C ASP A 183 31.72 -0.43 10.15
N GLU A 184 33.01 -0.78 10.34
CA GLU A 184 34.08 0.17 10.66
C GLU A 184 34.27 1.25 9.56
N TYR A 185 33.97 0.90 8.31
CA TYR A 185 34.11 1.77 7.13
C TYR A 185 32.85 2.58 6.84
N LEU A 186 31.72 2.29 7.49
CA LEU A 186 30.42 2.88 7.15
C LEU A 186 30.08 4.09 8.01
N LYS A 187 29.55 5.13 7.37
CA LYS A 187 28.93 6.30 8.01
C LYS A 187 27.44 6.05 8.22
N PHE A 188 26.77 5.51 7.21
CA PHE A 188 25.31 5.43 7.16
C PHE A 188 24.87 4.37 6.14
N ALA A 189 23.78 3.67 6.43
CA ALA A 189 23.13 2.77 5.48
C ALA A 189 21.59 2.92 5.57
N PHE A 190 20.96 3.12 4.42
CA PHE A 190 19.50 3.28 4.32
C PHE A 190 18.94 2.34 3.26
N LEU A 191 17.95 1.54 3.67
CA LEU A 191 17.26 0.58 2.84
C LEU A 191 15.79 0.97 2.74
N THR A 192 15.24 0.91 1.53
CA THR A 192 13.83 1.21 1.32
C THR A 192 13.17 0.30 0.30
N GLY A 193 11.87 0.10 0.46
CA GLY A 193 11.05 -0.83 -0.32
C GLY A 193 9.57 -0.72 -0.01
N VAL A 194 8.79 -1.69 -0.47
CA VAL A 194 7.34 -1.79 -0.22
C VAL A 194 7.05 -2.69 0.97
N SER A 195 7.71 -3.85 1.03
CA SER A 195 7.48 -4.90 2.02
C SER A 195 8.61 -4.98 3.02
N LYS A 196 8.29 -5.37 4.26
CA LYS A 196 9.27 -5.68 5.32
C LYS A 196 9.38 -7.19 5.49
N PHE A 197 10.44 -7.77 4.97
CA PHE A 197 10.75 -9.18 5.19
C PHE A 197 11.28 -9.41 6.63
N THR A 198 10.95 -10.55 7.24
CA THR A 198 11.29 -10.83 8.66
C THR A 198 12.79 -10.69 8.97
N LYS A 199 13.14 -10.42 10.24
CA LYS A 199 14.55 -10.39 10.70
C LYS A 199 15.31 -11.71 10.48
N THR A 200 14.63 -12.84 10.39
CA THR A 200 15.25 -14.14 10.08
C THR A 200 15.54 -14.33 8.59
N SER A 201 14.98 -13.49 7.71
CA SER A 201 14.98 -13.73 6.26
C SER A 201 15.98 -12.87 5.48
N ILE A 202 16.07 -11.55 5.67
CA ILE A 202 17.00 -10.65 4.94
C ILE A 202 17.89 -9.86 5.88
N PHE A 203 17.31 -9.38 6.99
CA PHE A 203 18.00 -8.57 7.99
C PHE A 203 18.76 -9.39 9.03
N SER A 204 18.81 -10.72 8.90
CA SER A 204 19.64 -11.58 9.76
C SER A 204 21.13 -11.28 9.58
N GLY A 205 21.50 -10.74 8.42
CA GLY A 205 22.82 -10.16 8.15
C GLY A 205 23.00 -8.72 8.63
N LEU A 206 21.96 -8.04 9.16
CA LEU A 206 21.91 -6.63 9.56
C LEU A 206 21.16 -6.44 10.89
N ASN A 207 21.65 -7.06 11.95
CA ASN A 207 20.96 -7.20 13.24
C ASN A 207 20.64 -5.86 13.95
N ASN A 208 21.29 -4.76 13.54
CA ASN A 208 21.20 -3.43 14.15
C ASN A 208 20.35 -2.46 13.33
N ILE A 209 19.59 -2.94 12.33
CA ILE A 209 18.75 -2.08 11.51
C ILE A 209 17.54 -1.58 12.31
N VAL A 210 17.35 -0.26 12.30
CA VAL A 210 16.21 0.42 12.91
C VAL A 210 15.14 0.57 11.85
N ASP A 211 13.96 0.01 12.11
CA ASP A 211 12.80 0.18 11.24
C ASP A 211 11.99 1.39 11.70
N ILE A 212 11.99 2.44 10.88
CA ILE A 212 11.26 3.69 11.14
C ILE A 212 9.90 3.72 10.45
N SER A 213 9.44 2.60 9.88
CA SER A 213 8.21 2.58 9.08
C SER A 213 6.96 2.89 9.90
N LEU A 214 6.97 2.54 11.19
CA LEU A 214 5.90 2.77 12.17
C LEU A 214 6.41 3.63 13.34
N ASP A 215 7.40 4.47 13.08
CA ASP A 215 7.86 5.44 14.07
C ASP A 215 7.11 6.75 13.81
N GLU A 216 6.40 7.24 14.82
CA GLU A 216 5.57 8.46 14.74
C GLU A 216 6.40 9.68 14.29
N GLU A 217 7.67 9.77 14.71
CA GLU A 217 8.57 10.87 14.35
C GLU A 217 8.84 10.93 12.84
N TYR A 218 8.77 9.79 12.16
CA TYR A 218 9.04 9.65 10.72
C TYR A 218 7.79 9.33 9.90
N GLY A 219 6.58 9.41 10.51
CA GLY A 219 5.31 9.18 9.82
C GLY A 219 5.19 10.01 8.54
N ASP A 220 5.61 11.27 8.60
CA ASP A 220 5.44 12.27 7.54
C ASP A 220 6.64 12.38 6.58
N VAL A 221 7.62 11.47 6.66
CA VAL A 221 8.85 11.47 5.85
C VAL A 221 8.60 11.31 4.35
N CYS A 222 7.47 10.72 3.98
CA CYS A 222 7.07 10.44 2.60
C CYS A 222 5.58 10.70 2.42
N GLY A 223 5.20 11.33 1.30
CA GLY A 223 3.82 11.76 1.04
C GLY A 223 3.61 13.26 1.21
N TYR A 224 2.40 13.72 0.95
CA TYR A 224 2.00 15.11 1.21
C TYR A 224 0.96 15.15 2.32
N THR A 225 1.15 16.03 3.29
CA THR A 225 0.20 16.27 4.39
C THR A 225 -0.96 17.14 3.90
N GLN A 226 -2.05 17.22 4.68
CA GLN A 226 -3.09 18.23 4.44
C GLN A 226 -2.52 19.66 4.44
N HIS A 227 -1.55 19.95 5.31
CA HIS A 227 -0.89 21.25 5.34
C HIS A 227 -0.16 21.57 4.04
N ASP A 228 0.55 20.60 3.45
CA ASP A 228 1.21 20.77 2.14
C ASP A 228 0.18 21.10 1.05
N ILE A 229 -0.99 20.43 1.08
CA ILE A 229 -2.09 20.67 0.14
C ILE A 229 -2.67 22.08 0.27
N GLU A 230 -2.84 22.55 1.50
CA GLU A 230 -3.45 23.86 1.82
C GLU A 230 -2.46 25.04 1.74
N THR A 231 -1.17 24.77 1.54
CA THR A 231 -0.13 25.80 1.44
C THR A 231 0.58 25.76 0.09
N ALA A 232 1.51 24.83 -0.09
CA ALA A 232 2.36 24.71 -1.28
C ALA A 232 1.56 24.38 -2.55
N PHE A 233 0.53 23.52 -2.43
CA PHE A 233 -0.31 23.15 -3.57
C PHE A 233 -1.54 24.06 -3.76
N LEU A 234 -1.91 24.89 -2.79
CA LEU A 234 -3.11 25.73 -2.86
C LEU A 234 -3.20 26.56 -4.16
N PRO A 235 -2.12 27.20 -4.64
CA PRO A 235 -2.17 27.94 -5.91
C PRO A 235 -2.50 27.06 -7.13
N TYR A 236 -2.18 25.77 -7.06
CA TYR A 236 -2.43 24.78 -8.12
C TYR A 236 -3.82 24.14 -8.03
N LEU A 237 -4.60 24.44 -6.99
CA LEU A 237 -5.89 23.81 -6.71
C LEU A 237 -7.05 24.81 -6.73
N THR A 238 -6.86 25.96 -7.39
CA THR A 238 -7.90 26.99 -7.52
C THR A 238 -9.15 26.42 -8.19
N GLY A 239 -10.30 26.51 -7.51
CA GLY A 239 -11.59 26.01 -8.00
C GLY A 239 -11.83 24.51 -7.79
N VAL A 240 -10.92 23.82 -7.09
CA VAL A 240 -11.10 22.42 -6.71
C VAL A 240 -11.99 22.32 -5.47
N ASP A 241 -12.89 21.36 -5.47
CA ASP A 241 -13.63 20.92 -4.28
C ASP A 241 -12.66 20.16 -3.36
N MET A 242 -12.19 20.84 -2.31
CA MET A 242 -11.14 20.32 -1.41
C MET A 242 -11.63 19.15 -0.54
N GLU A 243 -12.90 19.15 -0.13
CA GLU A 243 -13.49 18.03 0.60
C GLU A 243 -13.57 16.79 -0.28
N LYS A 244 -13.96 16.98 -1.54
CA LYS A 244 -13.95 15.89 -2.51
C LYS A 244 -12.53 15.41 -2.80
N LEU A 245 -11.54 16.31 -2.93
CA LEU A 245 -10.12 15.95 -3.08
C LEU A 245 -9.64 15.09 -1.91
N LYS A 246 -9.92 15.53 -0.68
CA LYS A 246 -9.57 14.80 0.54
C LYS A 246 -10.20 13.42 0.56
N SER A 247 -11.50 13.30 0.27
CA SER A 247 -12.21 12.01 0.23
C SER A 247 -11.66 11.03 -0.82
N TRP A 248 -11.08 11.55 -1.90
CA TRP A 248 -10.55 10.75 -3.00
C TRP A 248 -9.13 10.25 -2.74
N TYR A 249 -8.25 11.12 -2.24
CA TYR A 249 -6.81 10.89 -2.28
C TYR A 249 -6.11 10.96 -0.91
N ASN A 250 -6.75 11.51 0.13
CA ASN A 250 -6.21 11.51 1.49
C ASN A 250 -6.67 10.29 2.28
N GLY A 251 -5.92 9.92 3.31
CA GLY A 251 -6.36 8.96 4.33
C GLY A 251 -5.34 7.87 4.62
N TYR A 252 -4.14 7.92 4.02
CA TYR A 252 -3.02 7.07 4.43
C TYR A 252 -2.42 7.58 5.73
N ASN A 253 -2.29 6.72 6.73
CA ASN A 253 -1.67 7.03 8.01
C ASN A 253 -0.52 6.05 8.29
N PHE A 254 0.64 6.60 8.65
CA PHE A 254 1.83 5.87 9.07
C PHE A 254 2.27 6.29 10.49
N LEU A 255 1.29 6.50 11.36
CA LEU A 255 1.42 7.01 12.73
C LEU A 255 1.88 8.47 12.84
N GLY A 256 1.65 9.23 11.78
CA GLY A 256 1.83 10.68 11.75
C GLY A 256 0.54 11.36 11.28
N SER A 257 0.68 12.32 10.38
CA SER A 257 -0.44 12.96 9.71
C SER A 257 -1.14 12.01 8.73
N ASP A 258 -2.40 12.31 8.40
CA ASP A 258 -3.03 11.74 7.22
C ASP A 258 -2.38 12.29 5.95
N MET A 259 -1.96 11.37 5.08
CA MET A 259 -1.15 11.63 3.91
C MET A 259 -1.90 11.36 2.61
N TYR A 260 -1.60 12.22 1.64
CA TYR A 260 -1.89 12.03 0.24
C TYR A 260 -0.72 11.31 -0.44
N ASN A 261 -1.04 10.41 -1.37
CA ASN A 261 -0.04 9.88 -2.29
C ASN A 261 0.44 11.01 -3.24
N PRO A 262 1.76 11.27 -3.32
CA PRO A 262 2.30 12.35 -4.16
C PRO A 262 1.92 12.23 -5.63
N PHE A 263 1.97 11.01 -6.18
CA PHE A 263 1.68 10.80 -7.59
C PHE A 263 0.23 11.11 -7.94
N ASP A 264 -0.71 10.81 -7.04
CA ASP A 264 -2.14 11.07 -7.25
C ASP A 264 -2.41 12.57 -7.33
N ILE A 265 -1.85 13.35 -6.41
CA ILE A 265 -2.02 14.81 -6.40
C ILE A 265 -1.39 15.45 -7.63
N LEU A 266 -0.16 15.06 -7.96
CA LEU A 266 0.54 15.60 -9.12
C LEU A 266 -0.22 15.27 -10.42
N GLN A 267 -0.73 14.05 -10.57
CA GLN A 267 -1.52 13.65 -11.73
C GLN A 267 -2.90 14.29 -11.76
N PHE A 268 -3.57 14.44 -10.61
CA PHE A 268 -4.86 15.10 -10.49
C PHE A 268 -4.77 16.53 -11.04
N ILE A 269 -3.74 17.29 -10.64
CA ILE A 269 -3.50 18.64 -11.15
C ILE A 269 -3.16 18.59 -12.65
N ALA A 270 -2.22 17.71 -13.06
CA ALA A 270 -1.78 17.61 -14.45
C ALA A 270 -2.90 17.25 -15.43
N LYS A 271 -3.90 16.48 -14.98
CA LYS A 271 -5.06 16.09 -15.78
C LYS A 271 -6.25 17.02 -15.63
N LYS A 272 -6.04 18.24 -15.12
CA LYS A 272 -7.05 19.31 -14.98
C LYS A 272 -8.19 18.91 -14.04
N TYR A 273 -7.83 18.46 -12.85
CA TYR A 273 -8.75 18.16 -11.74
C TYR A 273 -9.77 17.05 -12.02
N LYS A 274 -9.38 16.08 -12.86
CA LYS A 274 -10.22 14.90 -13.11
C LYS A 274 -10.14 13.95 -11.94
N PHE A 275 -11.25 13.75 -11.23
CA PHE A 275 -11.37 12.70 -10.22
C PHE A 275 -11.39 11.32 -10.88
N LYS A 276 -10.27 10.61 -10.79
CA LYS A 276 -10.11 9.23 -11.24
C LYS A 276 -8.98 8.55 -10.47
N ASN A 277 -8.75 7.29 -10.77
CA ASN A 277 -7.67 6.51 -10.18
C ASN A 277 -6.37 6.80 -10.97
N TYR A 278 -5.31 7.15 -10.25
CA TYR A 278 -3.99 7.52 -10.76
C TYR A 278 -2.90 6.58 -10.23
N TRP A 279 -3.00 6.14 -8.98
CA TRP A 279 -2.04 5.26 -8.32
C TRP A 279 -2.11 3.84 -8.87
N PHE A 280 -3.34 3.37 -9.13
CA PHE A 280 -3.63 1.96 -9.39
C PHE A 280 -3.21 1.47 -10.79
N GLU A 281 -2.81 2.34 -11.72
CA GLU A 281 -2.50 1.97 -13.12
C GLU A 281 -1.22 1.10 -13.31
N THR A 282 -0.51 0.67 -12.25
CA THR A 282 0.72 -0.16 -12.40
C THR A 282 0.93 -1.28 -11.36
N GLY A 283 0.90 -2.54 -11.83
CA GLY A 283 1.87 -3.59 -11.49
C GLY A 283 1.64 -4.53 -10.29
N THR A 284 0.81 -4.19 -9.31
CA THR A 284 0.57 -5.03 -8.09
C THR A 284 -0.73 -5.85 -8.03
N PRO A 285 -1.82 -5.59 -8.80
CA PRO A 285 -3.12 -6.20 -8.52
C PRO A 285 -3.18 -7.73 -8.66
N THR A 286 -2.47 -8.30 -9.64
CA THR A 286 -2.70 -9.69 -10.06
C THR A 286 -2.32 -10.70 -8.98
N PHE A 287 -1.17 -10.54 -8.32
CA PHE A 287 -0.73 -11.45 -7.27
C PHE A 287 -1.66 -11.39 -6.05
N LEU A 288 -1.97 -10.18 -5.57
CA LEU A 288 -2.88 -10.00 -4.43
C LEU A 288 -4.22 -10.68 -4.69
N ILE A 289 -4.75 -10.49 -5.90
CA ILE A 289 -6.01 -11.12 -6.31
C ILE A 289 -5.91 -12.64 -6.31
N GLN A 290 -4.82 -13.19 -6.83
CA GLN A 290 -4.58 -14.64 -6.77
C GLN A 290 -4.49 -15.15 -5.34
N LEU A 291 -3.89 -14.38 -4.43
CA LEU A 291 -3.76 -14.74 -3.03
C LEU A 291 -5.12 -14.73 -2.31
N ILE A 292 -5.92 -13.67 -2.50
CA ILE A 292 -7.31 -13.56 -2.01
C ILE A 292 -8.13 -14.76 -2.48
N GLN A 293 -8.00 -15.14 -3.76
CA GLN A 293 -8.69 -16.30 -4.33
C GLN A 293 -8.21 -17.62 -3.74
N LYS A 294 -6.89 -17.82 -3.63
CA LYS A 294 -6.26 -19.05 -3.14
C LYS A 294 -6.55 -19.30 -1.65
N GLN A 295 -6.56 -18.26 -0.82
CA GLN A 295 -6.83 -18.36 0.61
C GLN A 295 -8.32 -18.22 0.97
N HIS A 296 -9.19 -18.02 -0.02
CA HIS A 296 -10.65 -17.84 0.20
C HIS A 296 -10.96 -16.71 1.19
N TYR A 297 -10.24 -15.60 1.07
CA TYR A 297 -10.30 -14.51 2.03
C TYR A 297 -11.70 -13.86 2.08
N PHE A 298 -12.24 -13.71 3.27
CA PHE A 298 -13.54 -13.08 3.49
C PHE A 298 -13.43 -11.55 3.43
N LEU A 299 -13.70 -10.96 2.26
CA LEU A 299 -13.49 -9.54 2.00
C LEU A 299 -14.24 -8.57 2.93
N PRO A 300 -15.47 -8.85 3.41
CA PRO A 300 -16.16 -7.96 4.36
C PRO A 300 -15.36 -7.70 5.64
N ALA A 301 -14.50 -8.63 6.07
CA ALA A 301 -13.63 -8.48 7.24
C ALA A 301 -12.67 -7.28 7.13
N LEU A 302 -12.34 -6.82 5.92
CA LEU A 302 -11.51 -5.63 5.69
C LEU A 302 -12.09 -4.34 6.27
N SER A 303 -13.38 -4.34 6.65
CA SER A 303 -14.03 -3.16 7.24
C SER A 303 -13.70 -2.96 8.72
N ASN A 304 -13.34 -4.02 9.42
CA ASN A 304 -13.11 -4.04 10.88
C ASN A 304 -11.86 -4.86 11.21
N LEU A 305 -10.79 -4.65 10.45
CA LEU A 305 -9.59 -5.47 10.54
C LEU A 305 -8.73 -5.04 11.74
N ARG A 306 -8.57 -5.97 12.70
CA ARG A 306 -7.71 -5.83 13.87
C ARG A 306 -6.48 -6.72 13.69
N VAL A 307 -5.29 -6.15 13.82
CA VAL A 307 -4.03 -6.88 13.72
C VAL A 307 -3.12 -6.55 14.91
N ASP A 308 -2.36 -7.52 15.37
CA ASP A 308 -1.34 -7.32 16.39
C ASP A 308 -0.01 -6.84 15.77
N GLU A 309 0.94 -6.46 16.62
CA GLU A 309 2.27 -6.02 16.17
C GLU A 309 3.07 -7.11 15.43
N ARG A 310 2.76 -8.40 15.68
CA ARG A 310 3.48 -9.52 15.05
C ARG A 310 3.29 -9.49 13.53
N LEU A 311 2.13 -9.03 13.08
CA LEU A 311 1.79 -8.88 11.67
C LEU A 311 2.79 -7.96 10.91
N PHE A 312 3.29 -6.90 11.55
CA PHE A 312 4.27 -5.99 10.92
C PHE A 312 5.72 -6.53 10.97
N ASN A 313 5.94 -7.66 11.64
CA ASN A 313 7.24 -8.29 11.81
C ASN A 313 7.38 -9.62 11.06
N SER A 314 6.32 -10.12 10.39
CA SER A 314 6.17 -11.52 9.99
C SER A 314 6.08 -11.82 8.48
N PHE A 315 6.52 -10.94 7.56
CA PHE A 315 6.45 -11.29 6.12
C PHE A 315 7.36 -12.48 5.78
N ASP A 316 6.75 -13.66 5.81
CA ASP A 316 7.33 -14.96 5.48
C ASP A 316 6.84 -15.37 4.09
N ILE A 317 7.78 -15.66 3.19
CA ILE A 317 7.49 -16.09 1.82
C ILE A 317 6.70 -17.39 1.82
N GLU A 318 6.82 -18.20 2.87
CA GLU A 318 6.11 -19.47 3.01
C GLU A 318 4.70 -19.31 3.60
N ASN A 319 4.51 -18.33 4.48
CA ASN A 319 3.25 -18.06 5.18
C ASN A 319 2.85 -16.60 4.98
N LEU A 320 2.20 -16.34 3.84
CA LEU A 320 1.83 -14.99 3.43
C LEU A 320 0.50 -14.57 4.07
N ASP A 321 0.57 -13.66 5.03
CA ASP A 321 -0.60 -12.98 5.59
C ASP A 321 -1.12 -11.91 4.61
N ILE A 322 -2.38 -12.06 4.17
CA ILE A 322 -3.00 -11.16 3.18
C ILE A 322 -3.07 -9.73 3.71
N GLU A 323 -3.38 -9.57 4.98
CA GLU A 323 -3.45 -8.30 5.70
C GLU A 323 -2.14 -7.51 5.61
N VAL A 324 -1.01 -8.19 5.81
CA VAL A 324 0.33 -7.59 5.73
C VAL A 324 0.59 -7.09 4.32
N ILE A 325 0.30 -7.94 3.33
CA ILE A 325 0.51 -7.60 1.93
C ILE A 325 -0.35 -6.41 1.55
N LEU A 326 -1.63 -6.42 1.94
CA LEU A 326 -2.57 -5.33 1.68
C LEU A 326 -2.09 -4.01 2.29
N TYR A 327 -1.60 -4.03 3.53
CA TYR A 327 -1.03 -2.85 4.17
C TYR A 327 0.24 -2.37 3.46
N GLN A 328 1.25 -3.24 3.33
CA GLN A 328 2.56 -2.90 2.75
C GLN A 328 2.44 -2.40 1.31
N SER A 329 1.53 -3.00 0.53
CA SER A 329 1.29 -2.57 -0.85
C SER A 329 0.40 -1.34 -0.97
N GLY A 330 -0.17 -0.81 0.12
CA GLY A 330 -0.92 0.44 0.17
C GLY A 330 -2.42 0.32 -0.12
N TYR A 331 -3.00 -0.88 -0.01
CA TYR A 331 -4.45 -1.10 -0.07
C TYR A 331 -5.13 -0.93 1.28
N LEU A 332 -4.39 -1.12 2.37
CA LEU A 332 -4.80 -0.82 3.73
C LEU A 332 -3.84 0.21 4.35
N THR A 333 -4.32 0.85 5.40
CA THR A 333 -3.57 1.82 6.19
C THR A 333 -4.07 1.80 7.64
N ILE A 334 -3.32 2.40 8.55
CA ILE A 334 -3.68 2.43 9.96
C ILE A 334 -4.84 3.41 10.14
N ASP A 335 -5.89 2.97 10.84
CA ASP A 335 -7.00 3.81 11.25
C ASP A 335 -6.75 4.39 12.64
N LYS A 336 -6.38 3.51 13.58
CA LYS A 336 -6.07 3.85 14.97
C LYS A 336 -5.23 2.75 15.62
N ILE A 337 -4.63 3.11 16.74
CA ILE A 337 -3.96 2.19 17.66
C ILE A 337 -4.78 2.13 18.95
N GLU A 338 -4.91 0.94 19.52
CA GLU A 338 -5.36 0.73 20.89
C GLU A 338 -4.32 -0.10 21.64
N ILE A 339 -4.26 0.06 22.96
CA ILE A 339 -3.52 -0.83 23.86
C ILE A 339 -4.57 -1.71 24.52
N ASP A 340 -4.40 -3.02 24.45
CA ASP A 340 -5.34 -3.94 25.09
C ASP A 340 -5.04 -4.17 26.57
N GLU A 341 -5.78 -5.09 27.20
CA GLU A 341 -5.68 -5.35 28.64
C GLU A 341 -4.33 -5.96 29.05
N ASP A 342 -3.58 -6.52 28.10
CA ASP A 342 -2.26 -7.13 28.31
C ASP A 342 -1.10 -6.17 27.97
N ASP A 343 -1.40 -4.87 27.80
CA ASP A 343 -0.49 -3.81 27.32
C ASP A 343 0.07 -4.05 25.90
N ASP A 344 -0.57 -4.94 25.11
CA ASP A 344 -0.18 -5.20 23.73
C ASP A 344 -0.74 -4.14 22.77
N ILE A 345 0.07 -3.75 21.79
CA ILE A 345 -0.32 -2.78 20.76
C ILE A 345 -1.18 -3.47 19.71
N VAL A 346 -2.38 -2.91 19.52
CA VAL A 346 -3.37 -3.36 18.55
C VAL A 346 -3.56 -2.30 17.48
N TYR A 347 -3.40 -2.71 16.23
CA TYR A 347 -3.61 -1.85 15.08
C TYR A 347 -4.96 -2.15 14.43
N PHE A 348 -5.74 -1.10 14.19
CA PHE A 348 -6.94 -1.16 13.37
C PHE A 348 -6.58 -0.69 11.97
N LEU A 349 -6.94 -1.47 10.96
CA LEU A 349 -6.66 -1.17 9.57
C LEU A 349 -7.94 -0.82 8.80
N LYS A 350 -7.81 0.12 7.87
CA LYS A 350 -8.88 0.52 6.94
C LYS A 350 -8.37 0.66 5.52
N ILE A 351 -9.28 0.69 4.56
CA ILE A 351 -8.98 1.16 3.20
C ILE A 351 -8.79 2.69 3.25
N PRO A 352 -7.66 3.25 2.77
CA PRO A 352 -7.29 4.65 3.00
C PRO A 352 -8.30 5.65 2.43
N ASN A 353 -8.75 5.42 1.19
CA ASN A 353 -9.54 6.42 0.47
C ASN A 353 -10.42 5.81 -0.62
N LYS A 354 -11.20 6.67 -1.28
CA LYS A 354 -12.13 6.25 -2.34
C LYS A 354 -11.43 5.68 -3.57
N GLU A 355 -10.28 6.23 -3.97
CA GLU A 355 -9.52 5.70 -5.11
C GLU A 355 -9.14 4.24 -4.89
N VAL A 356 -8.52 3.93 -3.76
CA VAL A 356 -8.03 2.59 -3.44
C VAL A 356 -9.19 1.61 -3.35
N ARG A 357 -10.26 2.00 -2.65
CA ARG A 357 -11.51 1.22 -2.54
C ARG A 357 -12.06 0.81 -3.89
N VAL A 358 -12.32 1.81 -4.76
CA VAL A 358 -12.93 1.59 -6.07
C VAL A 358 -11.99 0.76 -6.95
N SER A 359 -10.68 0.99 -6.87
CA SER A 359 -9.72 0.29 -7.71
C SER A 359 -9.52 -1.17 -7.30
N LEU A 360 -9.33 -1.44 -6.01
CA LEU A 360 -9.24 -2.79 -5.47
C LEU A 360 -10.48 -3.59 -5.85
N ALA A 361 -11.65 -2.99 -5.65
CA ALA A 361 -12.93 -3.59 -5.98
C ALA A 361 -13.04 -3.95 -7.46
N LYS A 362 -12.76 -3.00 -8.36
CA LYS A 362 -12.81 -3.24 -9.81
C LYS A 362 -11.89 -4.36 -10.27
N ASN A 363 -10.71 -4.51 -9.66
CA ASN A 363 -9.75 -5.52 -10.09
C ASN A 363 -10.13 -6.92 -9.59
N ILE A 364 -10.64 -7.02 -8.35
CA ILE A 364 -11.21 -8.26 -7.86
C ILE A 364 -12.41 -8.67 -8.74
N ILE A 365 -13.28 -7.74 -9.11
CA ILE A 365 -14.40 -8.03 -10.00
C ILE A 365 -13.90 -8.49 -11.38
N PHE A 366 -12.96 -7.78 -12.00
CA PHE A 366 -12.36 -8.21 -13.26
C PHE A 366 -11.77 -9.63 -13.17
N SER A 367 -11.17 -9.97 -12.04
CA SER A 367 -10.61 -11.31 -11.82
C SER A 367 -11.67 -12.42 -11.78
N ILE A 368 -12.85 -12.13 -11.21
CA ILE A 368 -13.97 -13.07 -11.07
C ILE A 368 -14.70 -13.20 -12.42
N TYR A 369 -15.03 -12.08 -13.07
CA TYR A 369 -15.92 -12.09 -14.24
C TYR A 369 -15.19 -12.15 -15.58
N LYS A 370 -13.88 -11.85 -15.61
CA LYS A 370 -13.08 -11.66 -16.84
C LYS A 370 -13.67 -10.63 -17.81
N ASP A 371 -14.60 -9.80 -17.33
CA ASP A 371 -15.26 -8.74 -18.06
C ASP A 371 -15.39 -7.50 -17.15
N THR A 372 -15.25 -6.32 -17.75
CA THR A 372 -15.40 -5.01 -17.10
C THR A 372 -16.74 -4.34 -17.42
N SER A 373 -17.56 -4.93 -18.30
CA SER A 373 -18.81 -4.37 -18.83
C SER A 373 -19.98 -4.30 -17.84
N LEU A 374 -19.74 -4.65 -16.57
CA LEU A 374 -20.77 -4.69 -15.55
C LEU A 374 -21.45 -3.32 -15.39
N HIS A 375 -22.78 -3.33 -15.36
CA HIS A 375 -23.64 -2.15 -15.29
C HIS A 375 -23.62 -1.46 -13.91
N TYR A 376 -22.43 -1.06 -13.43
CA TYR A 376 -22.25 -0.40 -12.13
C TYR A 376 -23.16 0.84 -11.94
N LYS A 377 -23.38 1.60 -13.02
CA LYS A 377 -24.25 2.78 -12.99
C LYS A 377 -25.70 2.40 -12.65
N GLU A 378 -26.20 1.32 -13.23
CA GLU A 378 -27.56 0.84 -13.01
C GLU A 378 -27.77 0.41 -11.55
N LEU A 379 -26.82 -0.33 -10.95
CA LEU A 379 -26.91 -0.72 -9.54
C LEU A 379 -26.88 0.48 -8.58
N SER A 380 -26.08 1.50 -8.90
CA SER A 380 -26.05 2.75 -8.13
C SER A 380 -27.39 3.49 -8.16
N GLU A 381 -28.01 3.59 -9.34
CA GLU A 381 -29.33 4.21 -9.52
C GLU A 381 -30.43 3.41 -8.81
N ILE A 382 -30.43 2.08 -8.95
CA ILE A 382 -31.35 1.17 -8.26
C ILE A 382 -31.34 1.41 -6.74
N LEU A 383 -30.16 1.51 -6.14
CA LEU A 383 -30.00 1.74 -4.69
C LEU A 383 -30.39 3.17 -4.28
N ARG A 384 -30.13 4.19 -5.11
CA ARG A 384 -30.57 5.58 -4.84
C ARG A 384 -32.09 5.70 -4.89
N GLU A 385 -32.72 5.05 -5.87
CA GLU A 385 -34.16 5.09 -6.10
C GLU A 385 -34.95 4.04 -5.31
N ARG A 386 -34.26 3.21 -4.51
CA ARG A 386 -34.85 2.18 -3.63
C ARG A 386 -35.66 1.13 -4.38
N LYS A 387 -35.26 0.81 -5.61
CA LYS A 387 -35.93 -0.18 -6.48
C LYS A 387 -35.51 -1.61 -6.12
N LEU A 388 -35.96 -2.12 -4.96
CA LEU A 388 -35.47 -3.40 -4.41
C LEU A 388 -35.76 -4.65 -5.27
N GLU A 389 -36.84 -4.65 -6.05
CA GLU A 389 -37.06 -5.73 -7.03
C GLU A 389 -36.06 -5.66 -8.21
N ALA A 390 -35.68 -4.46 -8.64
CA ALA A 390 -34.62 -4.30 -9.63
C ALA A 390 -33.25 -4.69 -9.04
N LEU A 391 -33.02 -4.42 -7.75
CA LEU A 391 -31.82 -4.87 -7.03
C LEU A 391 -31.71 -6.39 -7.04
N LYS A 392 -32.80 -7.10 -6.70
CA LYS A 392 -32.86 -8.57 -6.77
C LYS A 392 -32.48 -9.06 -8.16
N ASN A 393 -33.11 -8.53 -9.21
CA ASN A 393 -32.85 -8.95 -10.59
C ASN A 393 -31.40 -8.68 -11.02
N ALA A 394 -30.85 -7.52 -10.65
CA ALA A 394 -29.47 -7.15 -10.93
C ALA A 394 -28.48 -8.12 -10.24
N LEU A 395 -28.70 -8.44 -8.96
CA LEU A 395 -27.86 -9.39 -8.23
C LEU A 395 -28.00 -10.82 -8.77
N THR A 396 -29.20 -11.27 -9.12
CA THR A 396 -29.43 -12.58 -9.73
C THR A 396 -28.71 -12.71 -11.08
N SER A 397 -28.81 -11.68 -11.93
CA SER A 397 -28.10 -11.64 -13.22
C SER A 397 -26.59 -11.60 -13.05
N MET A 398 -26.11 -10.87 -12.03
CA MET A 398 -24.71 -10.79 -11.67
C MET A 398 -24.15 -12.18 -11.33
N PHE A 399 -24.76 -12.91 -10.38
CA PHE A 399 -24.30 -14.26 -10.04
C PHE A 399 -24.40 -15.23 -11.22
N ALA A 400 -25.44 -15.13 -12.05
CA ALA A 400 -25.57 -15.96 -13.26
C ALA A 400 -24.47 -15.71 -14.31
N SER A 401 -23.81 -14.55 -14.27
CA SER A 401 -22.74 -14.18 -15.20
C SER A 401 -21.34 -14.64 -14.74
N ILE A 402 -21.22 -15.24 -13.55
CA ILE A 402 -19.94 -15.79 -13.08
C ILE A 402 -19.57 -17.02 -13.94
N PRO A 403 -18.38 -17.05 -14.58
CA PRO A 403 -17.98 -18.17 -15.42
C PRO A 403 -17.97 -19.51 -14.68
N TYR A 404 -18.48 -20.58 -15.33
CA TYR A 404 -18.54 -21.94 -14.75
C TYR A 404 -17.18 -22.44 -14.23
N ASN A 405 -16.07 -22.04 -14.87
CA ASN A 405 -14.72 -22.41 -14.46
C ASN A 405 -14.35 -21.95 -13.04
N ASN A 406 -14.96 -20.87 -12.55
CA ASN A 406 -14.76 -20.41 -11.16
C ASN A 406 -15.38 -21.35 -10.14
N PHE A 407 -16.34 -22.18 -10.55
CA PHE A 407 -17.05 -23.14 -9.70
C PHE A 407 -16.51 -24.57 -9.81
N THR A 408 -15.61 -24.85 -10.76
CA THR A 408 -15.08 -26.20 -11.00
C THR A 408 -13.59 -26.34 -10.77
N LYS A 409 -12.84 -25.24 -10.84
CA LYS A 409 -11.40 -25.23 -10.55
C LYS A 409 -11.07 -24.74 -9.13
N ASN A 410 -12.04 -24.18 -8.42
CA ASN A 410 -11.91 -23.65 -7.07
C ASN A 410 -13.13 -24.04 -6.22
N ASP A 411 -12.92 -24.44 -4.96
CA ASP A 411 -13.99 -24.72 -3.99
C ASP A 411 -14.65 -23.44 -3.39
N LEU A 412 -14.33 -22.27 -3.98
CA LEU A 412 -14.76 -20.93 -3.56
C LEU A 412 -16.27 -20.81 -3.32
N ALA A 413 -17.09 -21.43 -4.15
CA ALA A 413 -18.55 -21.26 -4.12
C ALA A 413 -19.28 -22.06 -3.02
N ASN A 414 -18.56 -22.93 -2.29
CA ASN A 414 -19.11 -23.71 -1.18
C ASN A 414 -19.03 -22.95 0.15
N TYR A 415 -18.44 -21.75 0.16
CA TYR A 415 -18.27 -20.93 1.35
C TYR A 415 -19.28 -19.78 1.37
N GLU A 416 -20.00 -19.62 2.48
CA GLU A 416 -20.96 -18.52 2.68
C GLU A 416 -20.32 -17.15 2.43
N GLY A 417 -19.08 -16.98 2.87
CA GLY A 417 -18.35 -15.74 2.68
C GLY A 417 -18.01 -15.41 1.23
N PHE A 418 -18.13 -16.34 0.27
CA PHE A 418 -17.94 -16.03 -1.15
C PHE A 418 -19.05 -15.12 -1.68
N TYR A 419 -20.32 -15.47 -1.43
CA TYR A 419 -21.47 -14.70 -1.93
C TYR A 419 -21.51 -13.30 -1.30
N ALA A 420 -21.29 -13.23 0.01
CA ALA A 420 -21.17 -11.97 0.73
C ALA A 420 -19.97 -11.14 0.22
N SER A 421 -18.81 -11.75 -0.06
CA SER A 421 -17.65 -11.07 -0.63
C SER A 421 -17.91 -10.53 -2.04
N VAL A 422 -18.64 -11.25 -2.89
CA VAL A 422 -19.02 -10.78 -4.22
C VAL A 422 -19.95 -9.56 -4.11
N ILE A 423 -20.98 -9.61 -3.26
CA ILE A 423 -21.87 -8.46 -3.08
C ILE A 423 -21.12 -7.26 -2.49
N PHE A 424 -20.33 -7.50 -1.44
CA PHE A 424 -19.48 -6.49 -0.82
C PHE A 424 -18.61 -5.79 -1.86
N ILE A 425 -17.88 -6.56 -2.68
CA ILE A 425 -16.92 -5.97 -3.62
C ILE A 425 -17.61 -5.17 -4.74
N TYR A 426 -18.78 -5.61 -5.20
CA TYR A 426 -19.58 -4.84 -6.16
C TYR A 426 -20.02 -3.49 -5.60
N LEU A 427 -20.53 -3.50 -4.38
CA LEU A 427 -20.99 -2.29 -3.72
C LEU A 427 -19.80 -1.35 -3.44
N GLN A 428 -18.64 -1.89 -3.04
CA GLN A 428 -17.41 -1.11 -2.87
C GLN A 428 -16.98 -0.41 -4.17
N ALA A 429 -17.15 -1.07 -5.33
CA ALA A 429 -16.86 -0.48 -6.64
C ALA A 429 -17.76 0.71 -6.99
N LEU A 430 -18.96 0.82 -6.40
CA LEU A 430 -19.86 1.97 -6.56
C LEU A 430 -19.39 3.20 -5.76
N GLY A 431 -18.46 3.01 -4.81
CA GLY A 431 -17.91 4.07 -3.98
C GLY A 431 -18.87 4.54 -2.88
N PHE A 432 -19.80 3.69 -2.45
CA PHE A 432 -20.64 3.92 -1.27
C PHE A 432 -19.88 3.64 0.02
N GLU A 433 -20.39 4.17 1.13
CA GLU A 433 -19.92 3.80 2.46
C GLU A 433 -20.57 2.48 2.86
N ILE A 434 -19.72 1.49 3.14
CA ILE A 434 -20.14 0.11 3.37
C ILE A 434 -19.37 -0.40 4.57
N ILE A 435 -20.11 -0.96 5.52
CA ILE A 435 -19.57 -1.59 6.72
C ILE A 435 -19.90 -3.08 6.59
N GLY A 436 -18.90 -3.88 6.26
CA GLY A 436 -19.00 -5.33 6.41
C GLY A 436 -18.85 -5.68 7.88
N GLU A 437 -19.51 -6.75 8.32
CA GLU A 437 -19.34 -7.27 9.69
C GLU A 437 -19.67 -6.20 10.75
N ASP A 438 -20.74 -5.44 10.50
CA ASP A 438 -21.12 -4.25 11.27
C ASP A 438 -21.65 -4.64 12.67
N VAL A 439 -20.83 -4.33 13.68
CA VAL A 439 -21.04 -4.78 15.06
C VAL A 439 -22.15 -3.96 15.74
N THR A 440 -23.01 -4.67 16.46
CA THR A 440 -24.04 -4.13 17.34
C THR A 440 -23.91 -4.76 18.73
N ASN A 441 -24.64 -4.25 19.71
CA ASN A 441 -24.71 -4.85 21.05
C ASN A 441 -25.45 -6.22 21.09
N LYS A 442 -26.08 -6.65 19.99
CA LYS A 442 -26.91 -7.88 19.93
C LYS A 442 -26.40 -8.93 18.95
N GLY A 443 -25.28 -8.65 18.28
CA GLY A 443 -24.70 -9.46 17.23
C GLY A 443 -24.02 -8.61 16.18
N ARG A 444 -23.81 -9.20 15.00
CA ARG A 444 -23.08 -8.60 13.90
C ARG A 444 -23.95 -8.71 12.65
N ILE A 445 -24.09 -7.59 11.94
CA ILE A 445 -24.77 -7.52 10.65
C ILE A 445 -23.75 -7.91 9.58
N ASP A 446 -24.13 -8.73 8.61
CA ASP A 446 -23.19 -9.12 7.56
C ASP A 446 -22.75 -7.92 6.72
N LEU A 447 -23.70 -7.05 6.34
CA LEU A 447 -23.42 -5.89 5.51
C LEU A 447 -24.38 -4.72 5.75
N THR A 448 -23.84 -3.54 6.00
CA THR A 448 -24.58 -2.28 6.06
C THR A 448 -24.11 -1.34 4.95
N ILE A 449 -25.04 -0.77 4.19
CA ILE A 449 -24.77 0.28 3.19
C ILE A 449 -25.33 1.60 3.71
N ILE A 450 -24.48 2.61 3.84
CA ILE A 450 -24.86 3.95 4.27
C ILE A 450 -24.80 4.90 3.07
N MET A 451 -25.95 5.49 2.75
CA MET A 451 -26.08 6.51 1.71
C MET A 451 -26.63 7.80 2.32
N GLU A 452 -26.70 8.88 1.53
CA GLU A 452 -27.14 10.20 1.99
C GLU A 452 -28.51 10.15 2.71
N ASN A 453 -29.50 9.51 2.09
CA ASN A 453 -30.90 9.50 2.56
C ASN A 453 -31.45 8.12 2.90
N VAL A 454 -30.62 7.07 2.87
CA VAL A 454 -31.06 5.68 3.07
C VAL A 454 -29.94 4.83 3.67
N ILE A 455 -30.33 3.86 4.50
CA ILE A 455 -29.48 2.82 5.06
C ILE A 455 -30.09 1.46 4.68
N TYR A 456 -29.25 0.58 4.14
CA TYR A 456 -29.61 -0.81 3.87
C TYR A 456 -28.89 -1.72 4.87
N ILE A 457 -29.64 -2.55 5.59
CA ILE A 457 -29.12 -3.57 6.50
C ILE A 457 -29.37 -4.92 5.85
N ILE A 458 -28.31 -5.65 5.55
CA ILE A 458 -28.36 -6.86 4.74
C ILE A 458 -27.81 -8.04 5.54
N GLU A 459 -28.58 -9.12 5.56
CA GLU A 459 -28.18 -10.41 6.14
C GLU A 459 -28.22 -11.49 5.07
N PHE A 460 -27.20 -12.35 5.07
CA PHE A 460 -27.05 -13.46 4.13
C PHE A 460 -27.32 -14.81 4.83
N LYS A 461 -27.72 -15.79 4.02
CA LYS A 461 -27.78 -17.21 4.39
C LYS A 461 -27.40 -18.06 3.19
N VAL A 462 -26.63 -19.13 3.38
CA VAL A 462 -26.26 -20.07 2.30
C VAL A 462 -26.68 -21.49 2.69
N ASP A 463 -27.47 -22.13 1.81
CA ASP A 463 -28.03 -23.47 2.03
C ASP A 463 -28.79 -23.64 3.36
N ASP A 464 -29.26 -22.53 3.93
CA ASP A 464 -30.04 -22.48 5.16
C ASP A 464 -31.48 -22.05 4.86
N ILE A 465 -32.43 -22.78 5.46
CA ILE A 465 -33.88 -22.56 5.33
C ILE A 465 -34.33 -21.42 6.27
N SER A 466 -33.47 -21.03 7.23
CA SER A 466 -33.75 -19.93 8.14
C SER A 466 -33.92 -18.61 7.38
N ASN A 467 -34.83 -17.77 7.88
CA ASN A 467 -35.16 -16.51 7.21
C ASN A 467 -34.19 -15.39 7.65
N PRO A 468 -33.31 -14.88 6.75
CA PRO A 468 -32.37 -13.81 7.10
C PRO A 468 -33.06 -12.51 7.54
N LEU A 469 -34.16 -12.12 6.91
CA LEU A 469 -34.92 -10.92 7.29
C LEU A 469 -35.47 -11.04 8.72
N LYS A 470 -35.90 -12.25 9.10
CA LYS A 470 -36.38 -12.53 10.47
C LYS A 470 -35.27 -12.32 11.50
N GLN A 471 -34.04 -12.77 11.20
CA GLN A 471 -32.88 -12.56 12.07
C GLN A 471 -32.63 -11.06 12.33
N ILE A 472 -32.63 -10.23 11.28
CA ILE A 472 -32.46 -8.76 11.40
C ILE A 472 -33.52 -8.16 12.34
N LYS A 473 -34.79 -8.56 12.18
CA LYS A 473 -35.91 -8.04 12.95
C LYS A 473 -35.87 -8.48 14.43
N GLU A 474 -35.57 -9.75 14.69
CA GLU A 474 -35.50 -10.29 16.06
C GLU A 474 -34.35 -9.70 16.84
N LYS A 475 -33.18 -9.57 16.20
CA LYS A 475 -32.00 -8.93 16.79
C LYS A 475 -32.13 -7.40 16.86
N LYS A 476 -33.08 -6.82 16.12
CA LYS A 476 -33.32 -5.37 16.03
C LYS A 476 -32.06 -4.58 15.64
N TYR A 477 -31.28 -5.12 14.71
CA TYR A 477 -30.02 -4.50 14.27
C TYR A 477 -30.16 -3.04 13.82
N TYR A 478 -31.34 -2.68 13.28
CA TYR A 478 -31.68 -1.32 12.87
C TYR A 478 -31.74 -0.28 14.00
N GLU A 479 -31.81 -0.69 15.28
CA GLU A 479 -31.88 0.24 16.41
C GLU A 479 -30.67 1.18 16.48
N LYS A 480 -29.48 0.71 16.08
CA LYS A 480 -28.24 1.52 15.98
C LYS A 480 -28.40 2.72 15.04
N TYR A 481 -29.28 2.63 14.05
CA TYR A 481 -29.41 3.61 12.97
C TYR A 481 -30.63 4.53 13.08
N LYS A 482 -31.52 4.32 14.06
CA LYS A 482 -32.80 5.07 14.16
C LYS A 482 -32.64 6.59 14.24
N ASN A 483 -31.56 7.08 14.85
CA ASN A 483 -31.33 8.51 15.04
C ASN A 483 -30.62 9.18 13.84
N HIS A 484 -30.34 8.44 12.76
CA HIS A 484 -29.66 9.00 11.59
C HIS A 484 -30.59 9.79 10.65
N HIS A 485 -31.91 9.82 10.91
CA HIS A 485 -32.91 10.48 10.06
C HIS A 485 -32.87 10.03 8.58
N LYS A 486 -32.56 8.76 8.34
CA LYS A 486 -32.51 8.12 7.02
C LYS A 486 -33.59 7.04 6.93
N ASP A 487 -34.09 6.78 5.72
CA ASP A 487 -34.94 5.62 5.49
C ASP A 487 -34.12 4.34 5.75
N ILE A 488 -34.68 3.36 6.46
CA ILE A 488 -34.00 2.10 6.76
C ILE A 488 -34.72 0.96 6.07
N TYR A 489 -33.98 0.21 5.25
CA TYR A 489 -34.45 -0.99 4.58
C TYR A 489 -33.69 -2.20 5.12
N LEU A 490 -34.44 -3.21 5.55
CA LEU A 490 -33.92 -4.50 5.98
C LEU A 490 -34.01 -5.44 4.78
N ILE A 491 -32.92 -6.14 4.44
CA ILE A 491 -32.86 -7.04 3.30
C ILE A 491 -32.29 -8.38 3.76
N GLY A 492 -33.05 -9.45 3.58
CA GLY A 492 -32.57 -10.81 3.77
C GLY A 492 -32.36 -11.50 2.43
N ILE A 493 -31.16 -12.05 2.20
CA ILE A 493 -30.79 -12.73 0.96
C ILE A 493 -30.34 -14.16 1.27
N GLY A 494 -31.03 -15.14 0.70
CA GLY A 494 -30.64 -16.55 0.74
C GLY A 494 -29.97 -16.96 -0.58
N PHE A 495 -28.92 -17.76 -0.50
CA PHE A 495 -28.25 -18.39 -1.64
C PHE A 495 -28.38 -19.90 -1.59
N ASP A 496 -28.37 -20.51 -2.77
CA ASP A 496 -28.32 -21.95 -2.96
C ASP A 496 -27.06 -22.30 -3.76
N THR A 497 -26.18 -23.10 -3.16
CA THR A 497 -24.90 -23.47 -3.76
C THR A 497 -25.05 -24.39 -4.97
N LYS A 498 -26.17 -25.12 -5.08
CA LYS A 498 -26.47 -25.98 -6.24
C LYS A 498 -26.86 -25.15 -7.45
N THR A 499 -27.74 -24.16 -7.26
CA THR A 499 -28.13 -23.23 -8.33
C THR A 499 -27.14 -22.10 -8.54
N LYS A 500 -26.19 -21.91 -7.60
CA LYS A 500 -25.14 -20.89 -7.61
C LYS A 500 -25.71 -19.47 -7.69
N ASN A 501 -26.88 -19.26 -7.09
CA ASN A 501 -27.62 -18.01 -7.21
C ASN A 501 -28.50 -17.76 -5.96
N ILE A 502 -29.17 -16.61 -5.96
CA ILE A 502 -30.11 -16.19 -4.93
C ILE A 502 -31.35 -17.10 -4.98
N SER A 503 -31.59 -17.81 -3.87
CA SER A 503 -32.78 -18.66 -3.66
C SER A 503 -33.92 -17.87 -3.00
N GLN A 504 -33.58 -16.86 -2.20
CA GLN A 504 -34.55 -16.04 -1.45
C GLN A 504 -34.10 -14.58 -1.42
N PHE A 505 -35.03 -13.66 -1.64
CA PHE A 505 -34.79 -12.22 -1.49
C PHE A 505 -36.03 -11.60 -0.86
N GLN A 506 -35.88 -11.09 0.35
CA GLN A 506 -36.97 -10.49 1.13
C GLN A 506 -36.51 -9.16 1.69
N TRP A 507 -37.43 -8.21 1.76
CA TRP A 507 -37.11 -6.90 2.29
C TRP A 507 -38.30 -6.27 3.01
N GLU A 508 -37.99 -5.34 3.92
CA GLU A 508 -38.98 -4.56 4.65
C GLU A 508 -38.44 -3.14 4.86
N LYS A 509 -39.30 -2.13 4.68
CA LYS A 509 -39.00 -0.75 5.09
C LYS A 509 -39.50 -0.55 6.52
N LEU A 510 -38.66 0.03 7.37
CA LEU A 510 -39.01 0.40 8.75
C LEU A 510 -39.78 1.71 8.86
#